data_AF-A0A0S8EVL0-F1
#
_entry.id   AF-A0A0S8EVL0-F1
#
_cell.length_a   1.000
_cell.length_b   1.000
_cell.length_c   1.000
_cell.angle_alpha   90.00
_cell.angle_beta   90.00
_cell.angle_gamma   90.00
#
_symmetry.space_group_name_H-M   'P 1'
#
loop_
_entity.id
_entity.type
_entity.pdbx_description
1 polymer ?
#
loop_
_entity_poly.entity_id
_entity_poly.type
_entity_poly.pdbx_seq_one_letter_code
_entity_poly.pdbx_strand_id
1 'polypeptide(L)' 'DTAQLARRVEVGPMPTNEAHGADDRESYRLDSLVRRYGIEVPDRHTAAGDALATALLFQRLLKKAERRGIVTLGDLLSR' A
#
# COMPACT_ATOMS: atom_id res chain seq x y z
N ASP A 1 -8.11 -0.51 3.17
CA ASP A 1 -6.94 -0.75 4.05
C ASP A 1 -5.67 -0.21 3.38
N THR A 2 -4.51 -0.26 4.06
CA THR A 2 -3.23 0.25 3.54
C THR A 2 -2.74 -0.55 2.32
N ALA A 3 -3.08 -1.82 2.20
CA ALA A 3 -2.74 -2.65 1.04
C ALA A 3 -3.49 -2.18 -0.22
N GLN A 4 -4.80 -1.94 -0.11
CA GLN A 4 -5.62 -1.37 -1.18
C GLN A 4 -5.13 0.01 -1.61
N LEU A 5 -4.70 0.86 -0.66
CA LEU A 5 -4.07 2.13 -0.99
C LEU A 5 -2.77 1.91 -1.79
N ALA A 6 -1.90 1.00 -1.34
CA ALA A 6 -0.68 0.67 -2.07
C ALA A 6 -0.99 0.22 -3.51
N ARG A 7 -1.98 -0.65 -3.68
CA ARG A 7 -2.43 -1.11 -5.00
C ARG A 7 -2.88 0.04 -5.89
N ARG A 8 -3.78 0.91 -5.41
CA ARG A 8 -4.27 2.08 -6.15
C ARG A 8 -3.13 3.04 -6.53
N VAL A 9 -2.22 3.30 -5.59
CA VAL A 9 -1.07 4.20 -5.79
C VAL A 9 0.01 3.58 -6.69
N GLU A 10 0.00 2.28 -6.94
CA GLU A 10 0.96 1.63 -7.85
C GLU A 10 0.38 1.30 -9.22
N VAL A 11 -0.83 0.77 -9.25
CA VAL A 11 -1.47 0.19 -10.44
C VAL A 11 -2.46 1.16 -11.09
N GLY A 12 -3.12 2.03 -10.31
CA GLY A 12 -4.19 2.92 -10.81
C GLY A 12 -5.60 2.40 -10.50
N PRO A 13 -6.62 2.70 -11.34
CA PRO A 13 -8.00 2.45 -11.01
C PRO A 13 -8.27 0.96 -11.21
N MET A 14 -8.89 0.31 -10.23
CA MET A 14 -9.15 -1.11 -10.36
C MET A 14 -10.28 -1.39 -11.34
N PRO A 15 -10.05 -2.17 -12.40
CA PRO A 15 -11.14 -2.71 -13.20
C PRO A 15 -11.99 -3.62 -12.31
N THR A 16 -13.31 -3.42 -12.33
CA THR A 16 -14.28 -4.10 -11.46
C THR A 16 -14.40 -5.61 -11.73
N ASN A 17 -13.66 -6.14 -12.71
CA ASN A 17 -13.81 -7.52 -13.19
C ASN A 17 -12.51 -8.34 -13.21
N GLU A 18 -11.40 -7.83 -12.66
CA GLU A 18 -10.18 -8.63 -12.54
C GLU A 18 -10.26 -9.52 -11.30
N ALA A 19 -10.45 -10.83 -11.54
CA ALA A 19 -10.20 -11.85 -10.54
C ALA A 19 -8.70 -11.85 -10.24
N HIS A 20 -8.33 -11.22 -9.12
CA HIS A 20 -6.94 -11.14 -8.70
C HIS A 20 -6.45 -12.50 -8.24
N GLY A 21 -5.41 -13.01 -8.89
CA GLY A 21 -4.76 -14.26 -8.55
C GLY A 21 -4.14 -14.25 -7.15
N ALA A 22 -3.81 -15.43 -6.65
CA ALA A 22 -3.16 -15.60 -5.34
C ALA A 22 -1.85 -14.80 -5.21
N ASP A 23 -1.11 -14.68 -6.31
CA ASP A 23 0.19 -13.99 -6.38
C ASP A 23 0.07 -12.47 -6.15
N ASP A 24 -1.01 -11.85 -6.65
CA ASP A 24 -1.29 -10.44 -6.40
C ASP A 24 -1.65 -10.20 -4.92
N ARG A 25 -2.44 -11.08 -4.31
CA ARG A 25 -2.78 -10.98 -2.89
C ARG A 25 -1.55 -11.12 -1.99
N GLU A 26 -0.59 -11.97 -2.36
CA GLU A 26 0.66 -12.16 -1.63
C GLU A 26 1.60 -10.96 -1.78
N SER A 27 1.66 -10.38 -2.98
CA SER A 27 2.46 -9.20 -3.29
C SER A 27 2.09 -7.96 -2.50
N TYR A 28 0.82 -7.84 -2.06
CA TYR A 28 0.32 -6.71 -1.27
C TYR A 28 0.08 -7.02 0.21
N ARG A 29 0.67 -8.11 0.73
CA ARG A 29 0.77 -8.33 2.17
C ARG A 29 1.70 -7.30 2.82
N LEU A 30 1.51 -7.07 4.12
CA LEU A 30 2.32 -6.13 4.89
C LEU A 30 3.82 -6.46 4.79
N ASP A 31 4.20 -7.74 4.90
CA ASP A 31 5.57 -8.23 4.70
C ASP A 31 6.18 -7.73 3.39
N SER A 32 5.46 -8.01 2.30
CA SER A 32 5.88 -7.72 0.92
C SER A 32 6.00 -6.22 0.71
N LEU A 33 5.05 -5.43 1.24
CA LEU A 33 5.05 -3.97 1.11
C LEU A 33 6.15 -3.31 1.93
N VAL A 34 6.32 -3.70 3.20
CA VAL A 34 7.36 -3.15 4.08
C VAL A 34 8.75 -3.40 3.46
N ARG A 35 9.00 -4.60 2.94
CA ARG A 35 10.24 -4.93 2.21
C ARG A 35 10.39 -4.13 0.92
N ARG A 36 9.34 -4.08 0.07
CA ARG A 36 9.35 -3.34 -1.20
C ARG A 36 9.66 -1.86 -1.01
N TYR A 37 9.11 -1.27 0.05
CA TYR A 37 9.31 0.13 0.35
C TYR A 37 10.61 0.39 1.10
N GLY A 38 11.35 -0.63 1.57
CA GLY A 38 12.60 -0.47 2.33
C GLY A 38 12.37 0.01 3.76
N ILE A 39 11.32 -0.49 4.42
CA ILE A 39 10.97 -0.17 5.80
C ILE A 39 11.51 -1.28 6.69
N GLU A 40 12.34 -0.94 7.66
CA GLU A 40 12.80 -1.86 8.69
C GLU A 40 12.14 -1.46 10.02
N VAL A 41 11.48 -2.42 10.67
CA VAL A 41 10.84 -2.21 11.97
C VAL A 41 11.35 -3.27 12.95
N PRO A 42 11.95 -2.87 14.08
CA PRO A 42 12.30 -3.80 15.15
C PRO A 42 11.03 -4.41 15.74
N ASP A 43 11.10 -5.69 16.14
CA ASP A 43 9.97 -6.43 16.74
C ASP A 43 8.66 -6.39 15.94
N ARG A 44 8.81 -6.48 14.62
CA ARG A 44 7.72 -6.88 13.72
C ARG A 44 7.10 -8.19 14.23
N HIS A 45 5.79 -8.38 14.04
CA HIS A 45 4.98 -9.45 14.68
C HIS A 45 4.50 -9.16 16.11
N THR A 46 4.76 -7.95 16.62
CA THR A 46 4.00 -7.39 17.74
C THR A 46 2.93 -6.43 17.21
N ALA A 47 1.82 -6.27 17.94
CA ALA A 47 0.78 -5.32 17.54
C ALA A 47 1.32 -3.89 17.38
N ALA A 48 2.24 -3.47 18.26
CA ALA A 48 2.89 -2.16 18.19
C ALA A 48 3.84 -2.06 16.98
N GLY A 49 4.66 -3.09 16.73
CA GLY A 49 5.57 -3.14 15.59
C GLY A 49 4.83 -3.13 14.25
N ASP A 50 3.74 -3.89 14.12
CA ASP A 50 2.94 -3.93 12.90
C ASP A 50 2.18 -2.61 12.68
N ALA A 51 1.71 -1.96 13.74
CA ALA A 51 1.11 -0.62 13.67
C ALA A 51 2.14 0.43 13.20
N LEU A 52 3.35 0.40 13.75
CA LEU A 52 4.45 1.28 13.34
C LEU A 52 4.84 1.05 11.88
N ALA A 53 4.99 -0.22 11.47
CA ALA A 53 5.28 -0.59 10.08
C ALA A 53 4.21 -0.07 9.11
N THR A 54 2.94 -0.22 9.50
CA THR A 54 1.80 0.26 8.72
C THR A 54 1.79 1.78 8.61
N ALA A 55 2.09 2.51 9.70
CA ALA A 55 2.15 3.97 9.69
C ALA A 55 3.29 4.49 8.79
N LEU A 56 4.48 3.90 8.88
CA LEU A 56 5.61 4.26 8.03
C LEU A 56 5.32 3.97 6.55
N LEU A 57 4.70 2.82 6.26
CA LEU A 57 4.25 2.47 4.93
C LEU A 57 3.24 3.50 4.40
N PHE A 58 2.24 3.85 5.20
CA PHE A 58 1.24 4.84 4.83
C PHE A 58 1.87 6.19 4.48
N GLN A 59 2.83 6.68 5.28
CA GLN A 59 3.55 7.93 4.96
C GLN A 59 4.28 7.87 3.61
N ARG A 60 4.94 6.74 3.28
CA ARG A 60 5.62 6.57 1.99
C ARG A 60 4.64 6.50 0.83
N LEU A 61 3.48 5.85 1.02
CA LEU A 61 2.40 5.79 0.05
C LEU A 61 1.81 7.18 -0.23
N LEU A 62 1.60 8.01 0.79
CA LEU A 62 1.13 9.38 0.60
C LEU A 62 2.11 10.21 -0.24
N LYS A 63 3.41 10.16 0.06
CA LYS A 63 4.44 10.84 -0.76
C LYS A 63 4.50 10.31 -2.20
N LYS A 64 4.16 9.04 -2.42
CA LYS A 64 4.09 8.46 -3.77
C LYS A 64 2.82 8.90 -4.50
N ALA A 65 1.69 8.94 -3.79
CA ALA A 65 0.42 9.43 -4.31
C ALA A 65 0.52 10.90 -4.74
N GLU A 66 1.10 11.75 -3.90
CA GLU A 66 1.34 13.17 -4.18
C GLU A 66 2.21 13.35 -5.45
N ARG A 67 3.29 12.58 -5.58
CA ARG A 67 4.15 12.60 -6.79
C ARG A 67 3.41 12.14 -8.06
N ARG A 68 2.37 11.31 -7.93
CA ARG A 68 1.46 10.92 -9.03
C ARG A 68 0.31 11.92 -9.23
N GLY A 69 0.29 13.03 -8.49
CA GLY A 69 -0.76 14.03 -8.51
C GLY A 69 -2.09 13.53 -7.93
N ILE A 70 -2.06 12.50 -7.08
CA ILE A 70 -3.22 12.00 -6.34
C ILE A 70 -3.23 12.74 -5.00
N VAL A 71 -4.08 13.76 -4.89
CA VAL A 71 -4.16 14.64 -3.71
C VAL A 71 -5.50 14.53 -2.99
N THR A 72 -6.53 14.04 -3.68
CA THR A 72 -7.84 13.77 -3.11
C THR A 72 -8.22 12.29 -3.22
N LEU A 73 -9.22 11.89 -2.44
CA LEU A 73 -9.85 10.57 -2.60
C LEU A 73 -10.46 10.41 -4.01
N GLY A 74 -11.00 11.49 -4.60
CA GLY A 74 -11.53 11.47 -5.96
C GLY A 74 -10.46 11.13 -6.99
N ASP A 75 -9.25 11.69 -6.85
CA ASP A 75 -8.12 11.38 -7.73
C ASP A 75 -7.71 9.91 -7.61
N LEU A 76 -7.67 9.38 -6.37
CA LEU A 76 -7.33 7.99 -6.09
C LEU A 76 -8.35 7.02 -6.70
N LEU A 77 -9.62 7.44 -6.74
CA LEU A 77 -10.70 6.60 -7.24
C LEU A 77 -10.81 6.59 -8.77
N SER A 78 -10.38 7.67 -9.43
CA SER A 78 -10.54 7.91 -10.87
C SER A 78 -9.28 7.64 -11.71
N ARG A 79 -8.10 7.61 -11.09
CA ARG A 79 -6.79 7.36 -11.74
C ARG A 79 -6.16 6.04 -11.34
#